data_AF-A0A428SR05-F1
#
_entry.id   AF-A0A428SR05-F1
#
_cell.length_a   1.000
_cell.length_b   1.000
_cell.length_c   1.000
_cell.angle_alpha   90.00
_cell.angle_beta   90.00
_cell.angle_gamma   90.00
#
_symmetry.space_group_name_H-M   'P 1'
#
loop_
_entity.id
_entity.type
_entity.pdbx_description
1 polymer ?
#
loop_
_entity_poly.entity_id
_entity_poly.type
_entity_poly.pdbx_seq_one_letter_code
_entity_poly.pdbx_strand_id
1 'polypeptide(L)'
;MAETYTTAEVGKHKDEANGFWLIVENDVYDVSKFLEEHPGGAKILKRWSGKNATKAFWKYHNEDVLKKYGKDLKIGAVGESAKL
;
A
#
# COMPACT_ATOMS: atom_id res chain seq x y z
N MET A 1 -4.33 16.02 8.72
CA MET A 1 -2.89 16.08 8.41
C MET A 1 -2.52 14.69 7.91
N ALA A 2 -1.92 14.55 6.73
CA ALA A 2 -1.49 13.23 6.26
C ALA A 2 -0.26 12.81 7.06
N GLU A 3 -0.28 11.61 7.64
CA GLU A 3 0.89 11.07 8.33
C GLU A 3 1.99 10.78 7.31
N THR A 4 3.24 11.03 7.70
CA THR A 4 4.41 10.82 6.86
C THR A 4 5.18 9.61 7.35
N TYR A 5 5.38 8.64 6.48
CA TYR A 5 6.12 7.41 6.77
C TYR A 5 7.43 7.34 5.97
N THR A 6 8.37 6.51 6.42
CA THR A 6 9.55 6.16 5.64
C THR A 6 9.34 4.82 4.94
N THR A 7 10.06 4.57 3.85
CA THR A 7 10.05 3.25 3.19
C THR A 7 10.52 2.15 4.13
N ALA A 8 11.45 2.46 5.04
CA ALA A 8 11.92 1.55 6.07
C ALA A 8 10.82 1.19 7.08
N GLU A 9 10.00 2.17 7.49
CA GLU A 9 8.86 1.93 8.37
C GLU A 9 7.84 1.03 7.66
N VAL A 10 7.42 1.40 6.44
CA VAL A 10 6.49 0.59 5.65
C VAL A 10 7.02 -0.84 5.49
N GLY A 11 8.33 -1.03 5.29
CA GLY A 11 8.99 -2.33 5.19
C GLY A 11 8.84 -3.27 6.41
N LYS A 12 8.44 -2.74 7.56
CA LYS A 12 8.10 -3.55 8.75
C LYS A 12 6.69 -4.14 8.67
N HIS A 13 5.77 -3.48 7.97
CA HIS A 13 4.36 -3.87 7.83
C HIS A 13 4.17 -4.86 6.67
N LYS A 14 4.59 -6.12 6.89
CA LYS A 14 4.54 -7.21 5.89
C LYS A 14 3.97 -8.53 6.42
N ASP A 15 3.36 -8.53 7.59
CA ASP A 15 2.90 -9.73 8.29
C ASP A 15 1.72 -9.40 9.23
N GLU A 16 1.04 -10.43 9.75
CA GLU A 16 -0.16 -10.26 10.57
C GLU A 16 0.09 -9.55 11.90
N ALA A 17 1.31 -9.60 12.44
CA ALA A 17 1.64 -8.94 13.70
C ALA A 17 1.82 -7.43 13.53
N ASN A 18 2.39 -7.01 12.40
CA ASN A 18 2.64 -5.59 12.11
C ASN A 18 1.56 -4.96 11.22
N GLY A 19 0.75 -5.78 10.54
CA GLY A 19 -0.15 -5.33 9.48
C GLY A 19 0.52 -5.38 8.10
N PHE A 20 -0.28 -5.18 7.06
CA PHE A 20 0.10 -5.27 5.65
C PHE A 20 -0.02 -3.90 4.99
N TRP A 21 1.08 -3.20 4.86
CA TRP A 21 1.09 -1.88 4.22
C TRP A 21 1.79 -1.94 2.88
N LEU A 22 1.41 -1.08 1.94
CA LEU A 22 2.07 -0.95 0.65
C LEU A 22 2.10 0.50 0.19
N ILE A 23 3.04 0.78 -0.71
CA ILE A 23 3.18 2.12 -1.29
C ILE A 23 2.68 2.08 -2.74
N VAL A 24 1.73 2.96 -3.08
CA VAL A 24 1.35 3.27 -4.46
C VAL A 24 1.65 4.73 -4.70
N GLU A 25 2.52 4.99 -5.66
CA GLU A 25 3.15 6.28 -5.93
C GLU A 25 3.90 6.80 -4.70
N ASN A 26 3.34 7.80 -4.03
CA ASN A 26 3.85 8.35 -2.77
C ASN A 26 2.91 8.11 -1.60
N ASP A 27 1.79 7.41 -1.80
CA ASP A 27 0.80 7.17 -0.77
C ASP A 27 0.98 5.80 -0.12
N VAL A 28 0.77 5.75 1.19
CA VAL A 28 0.84 4.52 2.00
C VAL A 28 -0.57 4.05 2.31
N TYR A 29 -0.82 2.79 2.01
CA TYR A 29 -2.11 2.14 2.19
C TYR A 29 -1.97 0.97 3.16
N ASP A 30 -2.84 0.92 4.17
CA ASP A 30 -3.03 -0.26 4.99
C ASP A 30 -4.08 -1.16 4.34
N VAL A 31 -3.63 -2.31 3.84
CA VAL A 31 -4.50 -3.31 3.20
C VAL A 31 -4.81 -4.49 4.11
N SER A 32 -4.49 -4.41 5.40
CA SER A 32 -4.68 -5.52 6.35
C SER A 32 -6.11 -6.03 6.38
N LYS A 33 -7.09 -5.13 6.33
CA LYS A 33 -8.53 -5.48 6.31
C LYS A 33 -9.06 -5.78 4.91
N PHE A 34 -8.31 -5.41 3.87
CA PHE A 34 -8.72 -5.56 2.47
C PHE A 34 -8.20 -6.84 1.80
N LEU A 35 -7.43 -7.66 2.54
CA LEU A 35 -6.81 -8.86 1.99
C LEU A 35 -7.82 -9.82 1.35
N GLU A 36 -8.94 -10.08 2.02
CA GLU A 36 -9.97 -11.02 1.57
C GLU A 36 -10.95 -10.39 0.57
N GLU A 37 -11.11 -9.06 0.62
CA GLU A 37 -11.97 -8.30 -0.29
C GLU A 37 -11.29 -7.98 -1.62
N HIS A 38 -9.97 -8.12 -1.71
CA HIS A 38 -9.21 -7.83 -2.91
C HIS A 38 -9.53 -8.83 -4.04
N PRO A 39 -10.07 -8.38 -5.19
CA PRO A 39 -10.47 -9.27 -6.29
C PRO A 39 -9.31 -10.07 -6.90
N GLY A 40 -8.08 -9.54 -6.84
CA GLY A 40 -6.85 -10.24 -7.25
C GLY A 40 -6.32 -11.24 -6.22
N GLY A 41 -7.02 -11.39 -5.08
CA GLY A 41 -6.71 -12.27 -3.97
C GLY A 41 -5.71 -11.70 -2.95
N ALA A 42 -5.76 -12.24 -1.73
CA ALA A 42 -4.88 -11.82 -0.62
C ALA A 42 -3.39 -12.07 -0.89
N LYS A 43 -3.06 -13.13 -1.64
CA LYS A 43 -1.66 -13.57 -1.85
C LYS A 43 -0.81 -12.50 -2.52
N ILE A 44 -1.36 -11.75 -3.48
CA ILE A 44 -0.61 -10.72 -4.17
C ILE A 44 -0.37 -9.49 -3.28
N LEU A 45 -1.35 -9.13 -2.45
CA LEU A 45 -1.18 -8.06 -1.46
C LEU A 45 -0.08 -8.43 -0.46
N LYS A 46 -0.16 -9.61 0.19
CA LYS A 46 0.87 -10.09 1.13
C LYS A 46 2.28 -10.10 0.51
N ARG A 47 2.40 -10.42 -0.79
CA ARG A 47 3.70 -10.43 -1.51
C ARG A 47 4.31 -9.03 -1.68
N TRP A 48 3.46 -8.02 -1.86
CA TRP A 48 3.85 -6.64 -2.08
C TRP A 48 3.83 -5.79 -0.81
N SER A 49 3.31 -6.33 0.30
CA SER A 49 3.37 -5.67 1.59
C SER A 49 4.81 -5.38 2.01
N GLY A 50 4.98 -4.22 2.64
CA GLY A 50 6.26 -3.63 2.97
C GLY A 50 7.08 -3.10 1.79
N LYS A 51 6.47 -2.93 0.60
CA LYS A 51 7.19 -2.51 -0.62
C LYS A 51 6.43 -1.45 -1.41
N ASN A 52 7.14 -0.84 -2.36
CA ASN A 52 6.55 -0.02 -3.39
C ASN A 52 5.93 -0.90 -4.48
N ALA A 53 4.60 -0.91 -4.53
CA ALA A 53 3.79 -1.69 -5.44
C ALA A 53 3.31 -0.88 -6.66
N THR A 54 3.73 0.38 -6.82
CA THR A 54 3.26 1.31 -7.87
C THR A 54 3.24 0.68 -9.26
N LYS A 55 4.37 0.13 -9.71
CA LYS A 55 4.47 -0.50 -11.03
C LYS A 55 3.55 -1.70 -11.19
N ALA A 56 3.39 -2.51 -10.14
CA ALA A 56 2.50 -3.66 -10.15
C ALA A 56 1.04 -3.22 -10.15
N PHE A 57 0.69 -2.20 -9.36
CA PHE A 57 -0.66 -1.67 -9.29
C PHE A 57 -1.13 -1.17 -10.65
N TRP A 58 -0.39 -0.25 -11.28
CA TRP A 58 -0.75 0.35 -12.57
C TRP A 58 -0.73 -0.63 -13.76
N LYS A 59 -0.08 -1.78 -13.62
CA LYS A 59 -0.14 -2.84 -14.64
C LYS A 59 -1.50 -3.53 -14.69
N TYR A 60 -2.20 -3.61 -13.56
CA TYR A 60 -3.46 -4.36 -13.43
C TYR A 60 -4.67 -3.48 -13.08
N HIS A 61 -4.44 -2.26 -12.63
CA HIS A 61 -5.47 -1.34 -12.13
C HIS A 61 -5.32 0.05 -12.73
N ASN A 62 -6.43 0.77 -12.77
CA ASN A 62 -6.50 2.17 -13.15
C ASN A 62 -6.83 3.06 -11.94
N GLU A 63 -6.78 4.37 -12.13
CA GLU A 63 -7.01 5.39 -11.09
C GLU A 63 -8.37 5.26 -10.39
N ASP A 64 -9.38 4.73 -11.08
CA ASP A 64 -10.73 4.55 -10.54
C ASP A 64 -10.74 3.62 -9.32
N VAL A 65 -9.83 2.63 -9.29
CA VAL A 65 -9.66 1.71 -8.16
C VAL A 65 -9.17 2.46 -6.93
N LEU A 66 -8.24 3.41 -7.07
CA LEU A 66 -7.79 4.25 -5.96
C LEU A 66 -8.89 5.21 -5.49
N LYS A 67 -9.70 5.74 -6.41
CA LYS A 67 -10.85 6.59 -6.05
C LYS A 67 -11.90 5.83 -5.24
N LYS A 68 -12.11 4.55 -5.58
CA LYS A 68 -13.12 3.69 -4.95
C LYS A 68 -12.66 3.09 -3.62
N TYR A 69 -11.46 2.51 -3.58
CA TYR A 69 -10.95 1.78 -2.41
C TYR A 69 -9.84 2.54 -1.68
N GLY A 70 -9.01 3.27 -2.41
CA GLY A 70 -7.82 3.92 -1.86
C GLY A 70 -8.11 4.94 -0.75
N LYS A 71 -9.26 5.63 -0.79
CA LYS A 71 -9.61 6.63 0.25
C LYS A 71 -9.76 6.04 1.65
N ASP A 72 -10.30 4.83 1.76
CA ASP A 72 -10.50 4.16 3.06
C ASP A 72 -9.22 3.48 3.56
N LEU A 73 -8.39 3.01 2.61
CA LEU A 73 -7.16 2.28 2.88
C LEU A 73 -5.95 3.20 3.12
N LYS A 74 -6.00 4.45 2.66
CA LYS A 74 -4.87 5.39 2.76
C LYS A 74 -4.69 5.86 4.19
N ILE A 75 -3.51 5.60 4.74
CA ILE A 75 -3.11 6.03 6.09
C ILE A 75 -2.15 7.23 6.07
N GLY A 76 -1.48 7.47 4.95
CA GLY A 76 -0.54 8.59 4.83
C GLY A 76 0.24 8.57 3.53
N ALA A 77 1.42 9.19 3.55
CA ALA A 77 2.33 9.27 2.41
C ALA A 77 3.77 9.00 2.83
N VAL A 78 4.62 8.57 1.90
CA VAL A 78 6.06 8.49 2.15
C VAL A 78 6.70 9.86 2.07
N GLY A 79 7.56 10.18 3.04
CA GLY A 79 8.33 11.43 3.04
C GLY A 79 9.35 11.47 1.90
N GLU A 80 9.58 12.67 1.35
CA GLU A 80 10.34 12.98 0.12
C GLU A 80 11.81 12.49 0.08
N SER A 81 12.29 11.79 1.10
CA SER A 81 13.64 11.20 1.17
C SER A 81 13.80 9.88 0.40
N ALA A 82 12.77 9.42 -0.31
CA ALA A 82 12.78 8.19 -1.10
C ALA A 82 12.81 8.46 -2.62
N LYS A 83 13.57 9.45 -3.07
CA LYS A 83 14.11 9.44 -4.44
C LYS A 83 15.27 8.44 -4.47
N LEU A 84 14.98 7.22 -4.91
CA LEU A 84 15.98 6.32 -5.50
C LEU A 84 16.36 6.83 -6.89
#